data_AF-A0A9N9NFH4-F1
#
_entry.id   AF-A0A9N9NFH4-F1
#
_cell.length_a   1.000
_cell.length_b   1.000
_cell.length_c   1.000
_cell.angle_alpha   90.00
_cell.angle_beta   90.00
_cell.angle_gamma   90.00
#
_symmetry.space_group_name_H-M   'P 1'
#
loop_
_entity.id
_entity.type
_entity.pdbx_description
1 polymer ?
#
loop_
_entity_poly.entity_id
_entity_poly.type
_entity_poly.pdbx_seq_one_letter_code
_entity_poly.pdbx_strand_id
1 'polypeptide(L)'
;MSIGVPIKLLHEAQGHVVTLELNNGTVYRGKLSEAEDNMNVQLREITVTARDGRISQLDQVYIRGSHVRFFIVPDMLKNAPMFKKIGPNAMKGRGIGMGRGKATVARAQGLLEEAEEEASVVEFVVSAAAHSN
;
A
#
# COMPACT_ATOMS: atom_id res chain seq x y z
N MET A 1 6.23 5.73 19.50
CA MET A 1 5.79 6.27 18.19
C MET A 1 5.00 5.18 17.48
N SER A 2 3.73 5.41 17.13
CA SER A 2 2.95 4.45 16.34
C SER A 2 3.28 4.65 14.86
N ILE A 3 3.99 3.70 14.26
CA ILE A 3 4.28 3.70 12.82
C ILE A 3 2.95 3.57 12.05
N GLY A 4 2.74 4.45 11.07
CA GLY A 4 1.54 4.44 10.23
C GLY A 4 1.43 3.16 9.38
N VAL A 5 0.20 2.78 9.02
CA VAL A 5 -0.06 1.59 8.18
C VAL A 5 0.76 1.58 6.88
N PRO A 6 0.90 2.69 6.12
CA PRO A 6 1.70 2.69 4.89
C PRO A 6 3.18 2.32 5.10
N ILE A 7 3.80 2.81 6.17
CA ILE A 7 5.21 2.50 6.47
C ILE A 7 5.37 1.03 6.86
N LYS A 8 4.43 0.49 7.64
CA LYS A 8 4.43 -0.95 7.97
C LYS A 8 4.27 -1.83 6.73
N LEU A 9 3.41 -1.43 5.78
CA LEU A 9 3.26 -2.14 4.51
C LEU A 9 4.53 -2.12 3.67
N LEU A 10 5.25 -0.99 3.64
CA LEU A 10 6.53 -0.89 2.95
C LEU A 10 7.58 -1.80 3.59
N HIS A 11 7.60 -1.92 4.92
CA HIS A 11 8.46 -2.87 5.64
C HIS A 11 8.11 -4.33 5.30
N GLU A 12 6.84 -4.71 5.25
CA GLU A 12 6.43 -6.08 4.84
C GLU A 12 6.78 -6.39 3.37
N ALA A 13 6.92 -5.38 2.52
CA ALA A 13 7.31 -5.55 1.12
C ALA A 13 8.81 -5.85 0.95
N GLN A 14 9.63 -5.73 2.00
CA GLN A 14 11.06 -6.07 1.95
C GLN A 14 11.25 -7.53 1.49
N GLY A 15 12.30 -7.76 0.71
CA GLY A 15 12.60 -9.03 0.06
C GLY A 15 11.82 -9.32 -1.22
N HIS A 16 10.82 -8.50 -1.57
CA HIS A 16 9.99 -8.70 -2.76
C HIS A 16 10.29 -7.70 -3.87
N VAL A 17 9.83 -7.99 -5.09
CA VAL A 17 9.89 -7.05 -6.20
C VAL A 17 8.84 -5.97 -6.01
N VAL A 18 9.27 -4.72 -6.02
CA VAL A 18 8.43 -3.53 -5.95
C VAL A 18 8.66 -2.68 -7.19
N THR A 19 7.69 -1.83 -7.50
CA THR A 19 7.87 -0.74 -8.47
C THR A 19 7.69 0.58 -7.75
N LEU A 20 8.48 1.58 -8.05
CA LEU A 20 8.28 2.94 -7.56
C LEU A 20 8.46 3.94 -8.68
N GLU A 21 7.72 5.03 -8.59
CA GLU A 21 7.88 6.17 -9.49
C GLU A 21 8.43 7.36 -8.70
N LEU A 22 9.44 8.02 -9.26
CA LEU A 22 9.97 9.26 -8.71
C LEU A 22 9.14 10.47 -9.14
N ASN A 23 9.26 11.58 -8.43
CA ASN A 23 8.57 12.85 -8.75
C ASN A 23 8.88 13.38 -10.16
N ASN A 24 10.00 12.97 -10.77
CA ASN A 24 10.38 13.34 -12.13
C ASN A 24 9.82 12.39 -13.21
N GLY A 25 9.06 11.35 -12.83
CA GLY A 25 8.47 10.36 -13.73
C GLY A 25 9.38 9.18 -14.08
N THR A 26 10.58 9.08 -13.51
CA THR A 26 11.42 7.88 -13.68
C THR A 26 10.88 6.74 -12.81
N VAL A 27 10.73 5.57 -13.41
CA VAL A 27 10.21 4.37 -12.75
C VAL A 27 11.35 3.40 -12.47
N TYR A 28 11.40 2.87 -11.25
CA TYR A 28 12.34 1.83 -10.82
C TYR A 28 11.56 0.58 -10.45
N ARG A 29 11.93 -0.56 -11.02
CA ARG A 29 11.36 -1.87 -10.67
C ARG A 29 12.47 -2.83 -10.30
N GLY A 30 12.47 -3.31 -9.06
CA GLY A 30 13.53 -4.19 -8.54
C GLY A 30 13.19 -4.77 -7.18
N LYS A 31 14.11 -5.54 -6.61
CA LYS A 31 13.92 -6.17 -5.29
C LYS A 31 14.17 -5.17 -4.17
N LEU A 32 13.17 -4.93 -3.32
CA LEU A 32 13.29 -4.10 -2.13
C LEU A 32 14.18 -4.80 -1.10
N SER A 33 15.38 -4.26 -0.86
CA SER A 33 16.34 -4.82 0.09
C SER A 33 16.14 -4.26 1.49
N GLU A 34 15.92 -2.95 1.59
CA GLU A 34 15.73 -2.24 2.85
C GLU A 34 14.76 -1.07 2.64
N ALA A 35 13.96 -0.79 3.67
CA ALA A 35 13.08 0.37 3.74
C ALA A 35 13.22 1.02 5.13
N GLU A 36 13.32 2.34 5.17
CA GLU A 36 13.41 3.14 6.38
C GLU A 36 12.06 3.80 6.71
N ASP A 37 11.88 4.27 7.96
CA ASP A 37 10.65 4.95 8.39
C ASP A 37 10.39 6.30 7.69
N ASN A 38 11.43 6.90 7.12
CA ASN A 38 11.37 8.11 6.28
C ASN A 38 11.10 7.79 4.78
N MET A 39 10.79 6.53 4.47
CA MET A 39 10.59 5.97 3.12
C MET A 39 11.82 6.00 2.22
N ASN A 40 13.03 6.21 2.74
CA ASN A 40 14.24 5.88 2.00
C ASN A 40 14.28 4.36 1.77
N VAL A 41 14.75 3.95 0.59
CA VAL A 41 14.77 2.54 0.21
C VAL A 41 16.05 2.17 -0.50
N GLN A 42 16.46 0.92 -0.34
CA GLN A 42 17.50 0.29 -1.14
C GLN A 42 16.87 -0.77 -2.03
N LEU A 43 17.12 -0.69 -3.34
CA LEU A 43 16.71 -1.71 -4.31
C LEU A 43 17.93 -2.47 -4.83
N ARG A 44 17.69 -3.68 -5.34
CA ARG A 44 18.66 -4.51 -6.07
C ARG A 44 18.03 -5.08 -7.34
N GLU A 45 18.87 -5.44 -8.32
CA GLU A 45 18.45 -6.06 -9.59
C GLU A 45 17.36 -5.23 -10.28
N ILE A 46 17.67 -3.95 -10.56
CA ILE A 46 16.68 -2.94 -10.92
C ILE A 46 16.65 -2.71 -12.42
N THR A 47 15.45 -2.76 -12.99
CA THR A 47 15.14 -2.16 -14.28
C THR A 47 14.62 -0.74 -14.07
N VAL A 48 15.28 0.23 -14.69
CA VAL A 48 14.90 1.65 -14.66
C VAL A 48 14.27 2.01 -15.99
N THR A 49 13.12 2.67 -15.96
CA THR A 49 12.48 3.27 -17.13
C THR A 49 12.47 4.78 -16.95
N ALA A 50 13.25 5.48 -17.76
CA ALA A 50 13.26 6.94 -17.79
C ALA A 50 11.95 7.47 -18.38
N ARG A 51 11.65 8.75 -18.12
CA ARG A 51 10.42 9.40 -18.60
C ARG A 51 10.27 9.39 -20.13
N ASP A 52 11.39 9.34 -20.85
CA ASP A 52 11.43 9.24 -22.32
C ASP A 52 11.26 7.80 -22.83
N GLY A 53 11.02 6.84 -21.93
CA GLY A 53 10.84 5.41 -22.23
C GLY A 53 12.15 4.62 -22.33
N ARG A 54 13.31 5.25 -22.17
CA ARG A 54 14.59 4.52 -22.20
C ARG A 54 14.71 3.59 -21.00
N ILE A 55 15.14 2.36 -21.26
CA ILE A 55 15.30 1.32 -20.24
C ILE A 55 16.79 1.10 -19.97
N SER A 56 17.16 1.00 -18.70
CA SER A 56 18.49 0.61 -18.25
C SER A 56 18.41 -0.35 -17.06
N GLN A 57 19.54 -1.02 -16.77
CA GLN A 57 19.66 -1.93 -15.63
C GLN A 57 20.66 -1.39 -14.62
N LEU A 58 20.39 -1.57 -13.34
CA LEU A 58 21.28 -1.23 -12.24
C LEU A 58 21.34 -2.41 -11.26
N ASP A 59 22.53 -2.69 -10.71
CA ASP A 59 22.67 -3.76 -9.72
C ASP A 59 22.09 -3.36 -8.36
N GLN A 60 22.32 -2.11 -7.94
CA GLN A 60 21.88 -1.58 -6.65
C GLN A 60 21.64 -0.07 -6.74
N VAL A 61 20.63 0.42 -6.01
CA VAL A 61 20.38 1.86 -5.86
C VAL A 61 19.85 2.17 -4.47
N TYR A 62 20.21 3.34 -3.95
CA TYR A 62 19.60 3.94 -2.77
C TYR A 62 18.77 5.16 -3.20
N ILE A 63 17.51 5.20 -2.78
CA ILE A 63 16.55 6.22 -3.20
C ILE A 63 16.00 6.92 -1.95
N ARG A 64 16.09 8.25 -1.94
CA ARG A 64 15.52 9.07 -0.88
C ARG A 64 14.00 9.12 -0.98
N GLY A 65 13.31 8.82 0.11
CA GLY A 65 11.84 8.72 0.16
C GLY A 65 11.11 9.99 -0.27
N SER A 66 11.68 11.17 0.00
CA SER A 66 11.08 12.45 -0.41
C SER A 66 11.00 12.68 -1.92
N HIS A 67 11.71 11.88 -2.72
CA HIS A 67 11.63 11.94 -4.19
C HIS A 67 10.66 10.90 -4.77
N VAL A 68 10.09 10.02 -3.95
CA VAL A 68 9.16 8.99 -4.40
C VAL A 68 7.74 9.54 -4.43
N ARG A 69 7.04 9.31 -5.54
CA ARG A 69 5.65 9.67 -5.72
C ARG A 69 4.72 8.59 -5.19
N PHE A 70 4.97 7.33 -5.57
CA PHE A 70 4.23 6.17 -5.09
C PHE A 70 5.08 4.91 -5.17
N PHE A 71 4.63 3.88 -4.45
CA PHE A 71 5.11 2.51 -4.53
C PHE A 71 3.97 1.60 -5.01
N ILE A 72 4.33 0.59 -5.79
CA ILE A 72 3.52 -0.58 -6.11
C ILE A 72 4.20 -1.76 -5.43
N VAL A 73 3.50 -2.35 -4.48
CA VAL A 73 3.96 -3.52 -3.71
C VAL A 73 3.27 -4.80 -4.22
N PRO A 74 3.80 -6.00 -3.89
CA PRO A 74 3.19 -7.25 -4.30
C PRO A 74 1.73 -7.39 -3.84
N ASP A 75 0.89 -7.97 -4.70
CA ASP A 75 -0.54 -8.14 -4.44
C ASP A 75 -0.83 -9.07 -3.26
N MET A 76 0.11 -9.94 -2.88
CA MET A 76 0.01 -10.80 -1.69
C MET A 76 -0.18 -10.01 -0.40
N LEU A 77 0.22 -8.73 -0.36
CA LEU A 77 0.02 -7.85 0.78
C LEU A 77 -1.42 -7.30 0.88
N LYS A 78 -2.28 -7.50 -0.12
CA LYS A 78 -3.69 -7.04 -0.09
C LYS A 78 -4.48 -7.58 1.10
N ASN A 79 -4.13 -8.80 1.54
CA ASN A 79 -4.76 -9.49 2.66
C ASN A 79 -4.02 -9.30 3.99
N ALA A 80 -2.98 -8.45 4.01
CA ALA A 80 -2.19 -8.22 5.21
C ALA A 80 -3.08 -7.75 6.37
N PRO A 81 -2.79 -8.20 7.61
CA PRO A 81 -3.63 -7.88 8.77
C PRO A 81 -3.75 -6.38 9.03
N MET A 82 -2.83 -5.57 8.49
CA MET A 82 -2.86 -4.11 8.57
C MET A 82 -4.06 -3.45 7.89
N PHE A 83 -4.65 -4.09 6.88
CA PHE A 83 -5.84 -3.61 6.19
C PHE A 83 -7.13 -4.05 6.87
N LYS A 84 -7.06 -5.01 7.81
CA LYS A 84 -8.22 -5.39 8.61
C LYS A 84 -8.49 -4.27 9.59
N LYS A 85 -9.53 -3.48 9.30
CA LYS A 85 -10.09 -2.51 10.25
C LYS A 85 -10.32 -3.24 11.57
N ILE A 86 -9.65 -2.79 12.63
CA ILE A 86 -10.02 -3.17 14.00
C ILE A 86 -11.44 -2.64 14.17
N GLY A 87 -12.42 -3.49 13.89
CA GLY A 87 -13.81 -3.15 14.11
C GLY A 87 -14.02 -2.84 15.59
N PRO A 88 -15.04 -2.04 15.95
CA PRO A 88 -15.37 -1.74 17.35
C PRO A 88 -15.59 -2.98 18.24
N ASN A 89 -15.69 -4.17 17.64
CA ASN A 89 -15.84 -5.45 18.31
C ASN A 89 -14.53 -6.18 18.67
N ALA A 90 -13.35 -5.73 18.22
CA ALA A 90 -12.09 -6.40 18.55
C ALA A 90 -11.68 -6.22 20.02
N MET A 91 -12.29 -5.27 20.73
CA MET A 91 -12.10 -5.07 22.18
C MET A 91 -13.19 -5.74 23.04
N LYS A 92 -14.20 -6.38 22.43
CA LYS A 92 -15.36 -6.95 23.13
C LYS A 92 -15.38 -8.49 23.10
N GLY A 93 -14.21 -9.09 23.32
CA GLY A 93 -14.01 -10.54 23.32
C GLY A 93 -13.71 -11.15 24.68
N ARG A 94 -14.30 -10.63 25.77
CA ARG A 94 -14.28 -11.31 27.08
C ARG A 94 -15.55 -11.02 27.89
N GLY A 95 -16.71 -11.22 27.26
CA GLY A 95 -18.02 -11.06 27.90
C GLY A 95 -18.98 -12.13 27.40
N ILE A 96 -19.18 -13.14 28.24
CA ILE A 96 -20.24 -14.14 28.11
C ILE A 96 -21.60 -13.43 28.13
N GLY A 97 -22.50 -13.77 27.20
CA GLY A 97 -23.94 -13.72 27.45
C GLY A 97 -24.77 -12.76 26.59
N MET A 98 -25.57 -13.38 25.70
CA MET A 98 -27.04 -13.22 25.62
C MET A 98 -27.62 -11.95 24.97
N GLY A 99 -28.45 -12.15 23.93
CA GLY A 99 -29.67 -11.34 23.75
C GLY A 99 -29.99 -10.81 22.36
N ARG A 100 -30.68 -11.64 21.56
CA ARG A 100 -31.87 -11.32 20.73
C ARG A 100 -31.92 -9.96 20.02
N GLY A 101 -31.90 -9.97 18.69
CA GLY A 101 -32.37 -8.78 17.94
C GLY A 101 -32.31 -8.87 16.43
N LYS A 102 -33.29 -9.56 15.82
CA LYS A 102 -34.02 -9.13 14.60
C LYS A 102 -33.14 -8.84 13.35
N ALA A 103 -32.98 -9.77 12.41
CA ALA A 103 -33.95 -10.02 11.33
C ALA A 103 -34.65 -8.73 10.83
N THR A 104 -34.01 -7.96 9.92
CA THR A 104 -34.72 -7.03 9.00
C THR A 104 -33.90 -6.37 7.88
N VAL A 105 -32.60 -6.66 7.66
CA VAL A 105 -31.84 -6.05 6.55
C VAL A 105 -31.31 -7.11 5.58
N ALA A 106 -32.22 -7.93 5.06
CA ALA A 106 -31.93 -8.87 3.98
C ALA A 106 -32.87 -8.57 2.81
N ARG A 107 -32.64 -7.45 2.09
CA ARG A 107 -33.27 -7.25 0.76
C ARG A 107 -32.80 -6.11 -0.15
N ALA A 108 -31.67 -5.45 0.10
CA ALA A 108 -31.24 -4.34 -0.77
C ALA A 108 -29.74 -4.35 -1.03
N GLN A 109 -29.21 -5.46 -1.55
CA GLN A 109 -27.85 -5.50 -2.07
C GLN A 109 -27.75 -6.58 -3.15
N GLY A 110 -28.28 -6.23 -4.32
CA GLY A 110 -28.24 -7.00 -5.54
C GLY A 110 -28.61 -6.04 -6.64
N LEU A 111 -27.76 -5.92 -7.64
CA LEU A 111 -27.73 -4.90 -8.69
C LEU A 111 -26.94 -3.64 -8.29
N LEU A 112 -25.62 -3.74 -8.46
CA LEU A 112 -24.67 -2.74 -8.99
C LEU A 112 -23.27 -3.08 -8.43
N GLU A 113 -22.71 -4.22 -8.85
CA GLU A 113 -21.30 -4.56 -8.56
C GLU A 113 -20.65 -5.27 -9.76
N GLU A 114 -20.98 -4.81 -10.97
CA GLU A 114 -20.29 -5.18 -12.23
C GLU A 114 -19.55 -3.98 -12.85
N ALA A 115 -19.06 -3.04 -12.03
CA ALA A 115 -18.30 -1.89 -12.54
C ALA A 115 -17.18 -1.36 -11.62
N GLU A 116 -16.62 -2.19 -10.74
CA GLU A 116 -15.41 -1.82 -9.97
C GLU A 116 -14.24 -2.82 -10.11
N GLU A 117 -14.24 -3.65 -11.16
CA GLU A 117 -13.11 -4.56 -11.44
C GLU A 117 -11.90 -3.87 -12.12
N GLU A 118 -11.97 -2.58 -12.46
CA GLU A 118 -10.83 -1.82 -13.01
C GLU A 118 -10.24 -0.75 -12.07
N ALA A 119 -10.76 -0.56 -10.85
CA ALA A 119 -10.32 0.52 -9.96
C ALA A 119 -9.33 0.10 -8.85
N SER A 120 -9.00 -1.19 -8.70
CA SER A 120 -8.26 -1.67 -7.51
C SER A 120 -6.74 -1.50 -7.52
N VAL A 121 -6.17 -0.74 -8.47
CA VAL A 121 -4.69 -0.60 -8.59
C VAL A 121 -4.21 0.87 -8.64
N VAL A 122 -5.12 1.84 -8.58
CA VAL A 122 -4.80 3.21 -8.98
C VAL A 122 -4.89 4.18 -7.80
N GLU A 123 -3.75 4.84 -7.52
CA GLU A 123 -3.60 6.01 -6.67
C GLU A 123 -3.90 5.86 -5.16
N PHE A 124 -2.99 5.22 -4.43
CA PHE A 124 -2.67 5.72 -3.08
C PHE A 124 -1.69 6.90 -3.22
N VAL A 125 -2.18 8.00 -3.83
CA VAL A 125 -1.49 9.29 -3.78
C VAL A 125 -1.49 9.73 -2.32
N VAL A 126 -0.29 10.05 -1.84
CA VAL A 126 -0.02 10.66 -0.54
C VAL A 126 -0.78 11.99 -0.45
N SER A 127 -2.05 11.95 -0.02
CA SER A 127 -2.80 13.14 0.36
C SER A 127 -2.70 13.37 1.87
N ALA A 128 -1.49 13.65 2.34
CA ALA A 128 -1.24 14.20 3.68
C ALA A 128 -0.14 15.28 3.68
N ALA A 129 0.14 15.90 2.53
CA ALA A 129 1.12 17.00 2.40
C ALA A 129 0.50 18.29 1.80
N ALA A 130 -0.80 18.50 2.00
CA ALA A 130 -1.44 19.79 1.73
C ALA A 130 -2.37 20.10 2.89
N HIS A 131 -1.83 20.65 3.97
CA HIS A 131 -2.40 21.64 4.90
C HIS A 131 -1.29 22.02 5.89
N SER A 132 -0.23 22.63 5.36
CA SER A 132 0.59 23.58 6.13
C SER A 132 0.26 24.96 5.62
N ASN A 133 -0.70 25.60 6.28
CA ASN A 133 -0.68 27.03 6.52
C ASN A 133 -1.37 27.28 7.87
#